data_AF-K0ZVB3-F1
#
_entry.id   AF-K0ZVB3-F1
#
_cell.length_a   1.000
_cell.length_b   1.000
_cell.length_c   1.000
_cell.angle_alpha   90.00
_cell.angle_beta   90.00
_cell.angle_gamma   90.00
#
_symmetry.space_group_name_H-M   'P 1'
#
loop_
_entity.id
_entity.type
_entity.pdbx_description
1 polymer ?
#
loop_
_entity_poly.entity_id
_entity_poly.type
_entity_poly.pdbx_seq_one_letter_code
_entity_poly.pdbx_strand_id
1 'polypeptide(L)'
;MDKKELQKLEDEHNRKLRDLERLEMDLDDDFHKFSRETDHLLEALSYACRDSSFAEIQPYIFEIENNLDNYHQLYKSRIENVLEARHQENKNFHRKLEEKNV
;
A
#
# COMPACT_ATOMS: atom_id res chain seq x y z
N MET A 1 24.10 3.10 -28.03
CA MET A 1 24.56 2.90 -26.62
C MET A 1 25.59 1.76 -26.56
N ASP A 2 26.63 1.85 -25.71
CA ASP A 2 27.51 0.69 -25.44
C ASP A 2 26.77 -0.39 -24.64
N LYS A 3 27.09 -1.67 -24.88
CA LYS A 3 26.45 -2.83 -24.23
C LYS A 3 26.51 -2.74 -22.70
N LYS A 4 27.61 -2.23 -22.16
CA LYS A 4 27.80 -2.08 -20.71
C LYS A 4 26.90 -0.98 -20.13
N GLU A 5 26.64 0.09 -20.88
CA GLU A 5 25.72 1.14 -20.43
C GLU A 5 24.26 0.68 -20.47
N LEU A 6 23.89 -0.10 -21.49
CA LEU A 6 22.55 -0.66 -21.60
C LEU A 6 22.25 -1.60 -20.43
N GLN A 7 23.19 -2.50 -20.13
CA GLN A 7 23.06 -3.41 -18.99
C GLN A 7 22.88 -2.66 -17.67
N LYS A 8 23.67 -1.59 -17.43
CA LYS A 8 23.52 -0.79 -16.21
C LYS A 8 22.15 -0.13 -16.10
N LEU A 9 21.62 0.36 -17.23
CA LEU A 9 20.30 0.99 -17.27
C LEU A 9 19.20 -0.03 -16.96
N GLU A 10 19.28 -1.22 -17.55
CA GLU A 10 18.36 -2.33 -17.28
C GLU A 10 18.46 -2.81 -15.83
N ASP A 11 19.67 -2.94 -15.28
CA ASP A 11 19.88 -3.36 -13.89
C ASP A 11 19.30 -2.35 -12.89
N GLU A 12 19.48 -1.04 -13.14
CA GLU A 12 18.90 0.02 -12.34
C GLU A 12 17.38 0.00 -12.40
N HIS A 13 16.81 -0.12 -13.60
CA HIS A 13 15.38 -0.20 -13.82
C HIS A 13 14.75 -1.40 -13.08
N ASN A 14 15.32 -2.59 -13.29
CA ASN A 14 14.87 -3.81 -12.63
C ASN A 14 14.98 -3.73 -11.11
N ARG A 15 16.03 -3.07 -10.59
CA ARG A 15 16.16 -2.83 -9.16
C ARG A 15 15.01 -1.97 -8.63
N LYS A 16 14.71 -0.85 -9.29
CA LYS A 16 13.61 0.04 -8.87
C LYS A 16 12.25 -0.64 -8.93
N LEU A 17 11.99 -1.45 -9.97
CA LEU A 17 10.75 -2.23 -10.05
C LEU A 17 10.61 -3.22 -8.88
N ARG A 18 11.69 -3.92 -8.51
CA ARG A 18 11.69 -4.81 -7.33
C ARG A 18 11.47 -4.04 -6.02
N ASP A 19 12.06 -2.86 -5.88
CA ASP A 19 11.87 -2.04 -4.69
C ASP A 19 10.41 -1.57 -4.57
N LEU A 20 9.76 -1.21 -5.70
CA LEU A 20 8.33 -0.87 -5.74
C LEU A 20 7.41 -2.06 -5.50
N GLU A 21 7.75 -3.25 -6.01
CA GLU A 21 7.02 -4.49 -5.76
C GLU A 21 7.04 -4.88 -4.27
N ARG A 22 8.21 -4.76 -3.62
CA ARG A 22 8.31 -4.97 -2.17
C ARG A 22 7.47 -3.99 -1.39
N LEU A 23 7.49 -2.71 -1.78
CA LEU A 23 6.68 -1.69 -1.12
C LEU A 23 5.17 -1.96 -1.26
N GLU A 24 4.72 -2.44 -2.43
CA GLU A 24 3.33 -2.89 -2.62
C GLU A 24 2.99 -4.06 -1.69
N MET A 25 3.84 -5.08 -1.63
CA MET A 25 3.64 -6.24 -0.75
C MET A 25 3.59 -5.83 0.74
N ASP A 26 4.51 -4.96 1.18
CA ASP A 26 4.54 -4.48 2.57
C ASP A 26 3.25 -3.69 2.91
N LEU A 27 2.75 -2.87 1.97
CA LEU A 27 1.51 -2.12 2.14
C LEU A 27 0.29 -3.05 2.24
N ASP A 28 0.22 -4.08 1.41
CA ASP A 28 -0.86 -5.06 1.41
C ASP A 28 -0.85 -5.89 2.69
N ASP A 29 0.32 -6.34 3.14
CA ASP A 29 0.50 -7.10 4.38
C ASP A 29 0.06 -6.27 5.60
N ASP A 30 0.52 -5.03 5.70
CA ASP A 30 0.10 -4.11 6.76
C ASP A 30 -1.41 -3.85 6.71
N PHE A 31 -1.96 -3.67 5.50
CA PHE A 31 -3.38 -3.40 5.31
C PHE A 31 -4.27 -4.52 5.79
N HIS A 32 -3.95 -5.75 5.36
CA HIS A 32 -4.69 -6.95 5.76
C HIS A 32 -4.53 -7.25 7.24
N LYS A 33 -3.33 -7.03 7.80
CA LYS A 33 -3.10 -7.19 9.23
C LYS A 33 -3.94 -6.22 10.05
N PHE A 34 -3.91 -4.92 9.71
CA PHE A 34 -4.66 -3.89 10.42
C PHE A 34 -6.17 -4.14 10.37
N SER A 35 -6.69 -4.49 9.18
CA SER A 35 -8.13 -4.77 9.01
C SER A 35 -8.57 -5.95 9.87
N ARG A 36 -7.82 -7.06 9.82
CA ARG A 36 -8.12 -8.25 10.64
C ARG A 36 -8.01 -7.98 12.15
N GLU A 37 -6.99 -7.25 12.58
CA GLU A 37 -6.84 -6.91 14.00
C GLU A 37 -7.97 -6.00 14.49
N THR A 38 -8.46 -5.11 13.64
CA THR A 38 -9.61 -4.26 13.93
C THR A 38 -10.91 -5.06 14.04
N ASP A 39 -11.14 -6.00 13.12
CA ASP A 39 -12.30 -6.90 13.18
C ASP A 39 -12.31 -7.72 14.48
N HIS A 40 -11.16 -8.31 14.84
CA HIS A 40 -11.04 -9.04 16.11
C HIS A 40 -11.27 -8.16 17.33
N LEU A 41 -10.83 -6.90 17.29
CA LEU A 41 -11.07 -5.94 18.38
C LEU A 41 -12.56 -5.64 18.54
N LEU A 42 -13.26 -5.40 17.42
CA LEU A 42 -14.71 -5.15 17.42
C LEU A 42 -15.50 -6.36 17.94
N GLU A 43 -15.12 -7.57 17.56
CA GLU A 43 -15.70 -8.81 18.08
C GLU A 43 -15.46 -8.95 19.60
N ALA A 44 -14.22 -8.73 20.05
CA ALA A 44 -13.86 -8.82 21.46
C ALA A 44 -14.61 -7.79 22.31
N LEU A 45 -14.73 -6.55 21.82
CA LEU A 45 -15.51 -5.50 22.47
C LEU A 45 -16.99 -5.87 22.55
N SER A 46 -17.57 -6.32 21.44
CA SER A 46 -18.98 -6.76 21.39
C SER A 46 -19.25 -7.88 22.40
N TYR A 47 -18.32 -8.82 22.54
CA TYR A 47 -18.43 -9.91 23.52
C TYR A 47 -18.28 -9.43 24.96
N ALA A 48 -17.24 -8.63 25.25
CA ALA A 48 -16.96 -8.11 26.60
C ALA A 48 -18.10 -7.24 27.12
N CYS A 49 -18.78 -6.54 26.21
CA CYS A 49 -19.84 -5.61 26.49
C CYS A 49 -21.25 -6.18 26.28
N ARG A 50 -21.41 -7.48 26.08
CA ARG A 50 -22.71 -8.12 25.77
C ARG A 50 -23.82 -7.84 26.79
N ASP A 51 -23.44 -7.58 28.04
CA ASP A 51 -24.34 -7.34 29.18
C ASP A 51 -24.54 -5.83 29.45
N SER A 52 -23.88 -4.98 28.67
CA SER A 52 -23.95 -3.51 28.75
C SER A 52 -24.94 -2.95 27.73
N SER A 53 -25.43 -1.72 27.95
CA SER A 53 -26.32 -1.07 26.98
C SER A 53 -25.53 -0.70 25.73
N PHE A 54 -26.02 -1.09 24.55
CA PHE A 54 -25.38 -0.72 23.28
C PHE A 54 -25.11 0.79 23.16
N ALA A 55 -26.00 1.64 23.70
CA ALA A 55 -25.84 3.09 23.69
C ALA A 55 -24.58 3.59 24.41
N GLU A 56 -24.06 2.84 25.39
CA GLU A 56 -22.85 3.21 26.14
C GLU A 56 -21.56 2.89 25.37
N ILE A 57 -21.60 1.89 24.48
CA ILE A 57 -20.41 1.39 23.76
C ILE A 57 -20.36 1.88 22.32
N GLN A 58 -21.51 2.22 21.75
CA GLN A 58 -21.67 2.74 20.40
C GLN A 58 -20.65 3.83 20.02
N PRO A 59 -20.34 4.83 20.86
CA PRO A 59 -19.35 5.86 20.49
C PRO A 59 -17.95 5.29 20.22
N TYR A 60 -17.53 4.28 20.98
CA TYR A 60 -16.22 3.66 20.82
C TYR A 60 -16.15 2.74 19.59
N ILE A 61 -17.25 2.03 19.30
CA ILE A 61 -17.38 1.24 18.07
C ILE A 61 -17.24 2.16 16.85
N PHE A 62 -17.96 3.28 16.84
CA PHE A 62 -17.87 4.25 15.75
C PHE A 62 -16.48 4.87 15.61
N GLU A 63 -15.77 5.12 16.71
CA GLU A 63 -14.39 5.60 16.64
C GLU A 63 -13.46 4.58 15.97
N ILE A 64 -13.61 3.29 16.30
CA ILE A 64 -12.83 2.21 15.70
C ILE A 64 -13.15 2.06 14.21
N GLU A 65 -14.44 2.07 13.84
CA GLU A 65 -14.89 2.00 12.44
C GLU A 65 -14.37 3.21 11.63
N ASN A 66 -14.46 4.42 12.17
CA ASN A 66 -13.91 5.61 11.51
C ASN A 66 -12.39 5.52 11.31
N ASN A 67 -11.67 4.96 12.28
CA ASN A 67 -10.23 4.75 12.15
C ASN A 67 -9.89 3.72 11.06
N LEU A 68 -10.70 2.65 10.94
CA LEU A 68 -10.57 1.68 9.87
C LEU A 68 -10.79 2.31 8.49
N ASP A 69 -11.85 3.10 8.34
CA ASP A 69 -12.16 3.81 7.10
C ASP A 69 -11.03 4.79 6.72
N ASN A 70 -10.53 5.56 7.68
CA ASN A 70 -9.41 6.48 7.47
C ASN A 70 -8.15 5.73 7.00
N TYR A 71 -7.87 4.59 7.61
CA TYR A 71 -6.73 3.76 7.25
C TYR A 71 -6.90 3.14 5.85
N HIS A 72 -8.11 2.73 5.47
CA HIS A 72 -8.43 2.26 4.11
C HIS A 72 -8.20 3.34 3.06
N GLN A 73 -8.62 4.59 3.32
CA GLN A 73 -8.34 5.72 2.43
C GLN A 73 -6.83 6.00 2.31
N LEU A 74 -6.10 5.92 3.42
CA LEU A 74 -4.66 6.10 3.41
C LEU A 74 -3.95 5.02 2.59
N TYR A 75 -4.33 3.75 2.77
CA TYR A 75 -3.81 2.63 1.98
C TYR A 75 -4.08 2.87 0.49
N LYS A 76 -5.34 3.21 0.13
CA LYS A 76 -5.72 3.49 -1.26
C LYS A 76 -4.85 4.57 -1.90
N SER A 77 -4.63 5.68 -1.20
CA SER A 77 -3.74 6.74 -1.69
C SER A 77 -2.29 6.26 -1.84
N ARG A 78 -1.79 5.46 -0.91
CA ARG A 78 -0.41 4.94 -0.96
C ARG A 78 -0.20 3.95 -2.09
N ILE A 79 -1.13 3.02 -2.31
CA ILE A 79 -1.01 2.07 -3.42
C ILE A 79 -1.10 2.79 -4.77
N GLU A 80 -1.98 3.79 -4.92
CA GLU A 80 -2.04 4.64 -6.11
C GLU A 80 -0.69 5.33 -6.39
N ASN A 81 -0.01 5.86 -5.36
CA ASN A 81 1.33 6.44 -5.51
C ASN A 81 2.38 5.41 -5.98
N VAL A 82 2.31 4.16 -5.51
CA VAL A 82 3.23 3.09 -5.95
C VAL A 82 2.99 2.74 -7.42
N LEU A 83 1.72 2.63 -7.83
CA LEU A 83 1.34 2.37 -9.22
C LEU A 83 1.79 3.50 -10.15
N GLU A 84 1.62 4.76 -9.73
CA GLU A 84 2.09 5.91 -10.50
C GLU A 84 3.63 5.96 -10.59
N ALA A 85 4.33 5.68 -9.49
CA ALA A 85 5.79 5.60 -9.49
C ALA A 85 6.30 4.51 -10.45
N ARG A 86 5.65 3.35 -10.48
CA ARG A 86 5.94 2.26 -11.43
C ARG A 86 5.72 2.70 -12.88
N HIS A 87 4.58 3.35 -13.14
CA HIS A 87 4.28 3.88 -14.47
C HIS A 87 5.36 4.89 -14.93
N GLN A 88 5.73 5.81 -14.05
CA GLN A 88 6.73 6.83 -14.34
C GLN A 88 8.13 6.24 -14.54
N GLU A 89 8.52 5.23 -13.77
CA GLU A 89 9.79 4.53 -13.95
C GLU A 89 9.85 3.82 -15.31
N ASN A 90 8.77 3.12 -15.72
CA ASN A 90 8.67 2.49 -17.04
C ASN A 90 8.78 3.54 -18.16
N LYS A 91 8.03 4.64 -18.06
CA LYS A 91 8.08 5.74 -19.04
C LYS A 91 9.49 6.35 -19.14
N ASN A 92 10.14 6.57 -18.00
CA ASN A 92 11.50 7.11 -17.95
C ASN A 92 12.51 6.14 -18.58
N PHE A 93 12.39 4.85 -18.32
CA PHE A 93 13.24 3.82 -18.90
C PHE A 93 13.12 3.78 -20.43
N HIS A 94 11.90 3.73 -20.95
CA HIS A 94 11.66 3.75 -22.41
C HIS A 94 12.18 5.03 -23.07
N ARG A 95 11.94 6.20 -22.47
CA ARG A 95 12.48 7.46 -23.00
C ARG A 95 14.01 7.42 -23.08
N LYS A 96 14.69 6.93 -22.03
CA LYS A 96 16.16 6.79 -22.03
C LYS A 96 16.66 5.80 -23.09
N LEU A 97 15.89 4.76 -23.40
CA LEU A 97 16.21 3.84 -24.50
C LEU A 97 16.09 4.54 -25.86
N GLU A 98 15.00 5.27 -26.09
CA GLU A 98 14.77 6.02 -27.33
C GLU A 98 15.85 7.08 -27.56
N GLU A 99 16.15 7.91 -26.56
CA GLU A 99 17.16 8.98 -26.64
C GLU A 99 18.56 8.47 -26.98
N LYS A 100 18.89 7.22 -26.64
CA LYS A 100 20.20 6.61 -26.93
C LYS A 100 20.23 5.71 -28.17
N ASN A 101 19.08 5.52 -28.81
CA ASN A 101 18.91 4.83 -30.09
C ASN A 101 18.80 5.82 -31.28
N VAL A 102 18.68 7.12 -30.99
CA VAL A 102 18.89 8.25 -31.92
C VAL A 102 20.36 8.65 -31.92
#